data_AF-A0A327JDH7-F1
#
_entry.id   AF-A0A327JDH7-F1
#
_cell.length_a   1.000
_cell.length_b   1.000
_cell.length_c   1.000
_cell.angle_alpha   90.00
_cell.angle_beta   90.00
_cell.angle_gamma   90.00
#
_symmetry.space_group_name_H-M   'P 1'
#
loop_
_entity.id
_entity.type
_entity.pdbx_description
1 polymer ?
#
loop_
_entity_poly.entity_id
_entity_poly.type
_entity_poly.pdbx_seq_one_letter_code
_entity_poly.pdbx_strand_id
1 'polypeptide(L)'
;MFLFKSSCRHEKISADVKAGYCPDCGEYVENHWFITKCPCCGRKHKTIIKNGKAVPLFKICENCGCSDYVTEEIDFPDIVNINYAAFTKTVVKFEEEQGVCAWLENSTGKINFLPLISA
;
A
#
# COMPACT_ATOMS: atom_id res chain seq x y z
N MET A 1 -9.16 -25.58 19.62
CA MET A 1 -9.57 -25.23 18.25
C MET A 1 -8.58 -24.21 17.74
N PHE A 2 -7.59 -24.64 16.95
CA PHE A 2 -6.54 -23.75 16.45
C PHE A 2 -7.11 -22.96 15.27
N LEU A 3 -7.31 -21.65 15.46
CA LEU A 3 -7.61 -20.72 14.37
C LEU A 3 -6.34 -20.64 13.50
N PHE A 4 -6.29 -21.44 12.45
CA PHE A 4 -5.35 -21.21 11.37
C PHE A 4 -5.70 -19.84 10.77
N LYS A 5 -4.94 -18.80 11.14
CA LYS A 5 -4.99 -17.51 10.45
C LYS A 5 -4.47 -17.74 9.04
N SER A 6 -5.35 -18.14 8.12
CA SER A 6 -5.11 -17.95 6.70
C SER A 6 -4.91 -16.45 6.50
N SER A 7 -3.72 -16.02 6.09
CA SER A 7 -3.46 -14.62 5.74
C SER A 7 -4.54 -14.17 4.76
N CYS A 8 -5.35 -13.17 5.13
CA CYS A 8 -6.37 -12.64 4.25
C CYS A 8 -5.69 -12.13 2.97
N ARG A 9 -6.29 -12.39 1.81
CA ARG A 9 -5.80 -11.92 0.51
C ARG A 9 -6.35 -10.54 0.12
N HIS A 10 -7.26 -10.01 0.95
CA HIS A 10 -7.90 -8.71 0.78
C HIS A 10 -8.56 -8.53 -0.59
N GLU A 11 -9.08 -9.61 -1.19
CA GLU A 11 -9.64 -9.63 -2.56
C GLU A 11 -10.82 -8.67 -2.73
N LYS A 12 -11.61 -8.45 -1.67
CA LYS A 12 -12.78 -7.56 -1.68
C LYS A 12 -12.44 -6.06 -1.68
N ILE A 13 -11.16 -5.70 -1.56
CA ILE A 13 -10.71 -4.31 -1.72
C ILE A 13 -10.48 -4.06 -3.20
N SER A 14 -11.26 -3.14 -3.78
CA SER A 14 -11.10 -2.74 -5.18
C SER A 14 -9.70 -2.18 -5.43
N ALA A 15 -9.14 -2.39 -6.62
CA ALA A 15 -7.88 -1.79 -7.03
C ALA A 15 -8.01 -0.29 -7.40
N ASP A 16 -9.25 0.20 -7.54
CA ASP A 16 -9.55 1.59 -7.92
C ASP A 16 -9.49 2.57 -6.75
N VAL A 17 -9.52 2.07 -5.52
CA VAL A 17 -9.37 2.89 -4.31
C VAL A 17 -7.91 2.93 -3.88
N LYS A 18 -7.45 4.05 -3.32
CA LYS A 18 -6.08 4.17 -2.79
C LYS A 18 -5.87 3.34 -1.52
N ALA A 19 -6.88 3.29 -0.66
CA ALA A 19 -6.85 2.54 0.59
C ALA A 19 -8.26 2.21 1.06
N GLY A 20 -8.39 1.23 1.96
CA GLY A 20 -9.66 0.90 2.59
C GLY A 20 -9.56 -0.21 3.63
N TYR A 21 -10.61 -0.35 4.42
CA TYR A 21 -10.73 -1.45 5.37
C TYR A 21 -11.24 -2.71 4.67
N CYS A 22 -10.58 -3.84 4.93
CA CYS A 22 -11.03 -5.11 4.43
C CYS A 22 -12.30 -5.57 5.18
N PRO A 23 -13.41 -5.85 4.50
CA PRO A 23 -14.64 -6.31 5.15
C PRO A 23 -14.51 -7.73 5.76
N ASP A 24 -13.51 -8.51 5.35
CA ASP A 24 -13.32 -9.89 5.82
C ASP A 24 -12.44 -9.98 7.07
N CYS A 25 -11.40 -9.13 7.19
CA CYS A 25 -10.46 -9.17 8.32
C CYS A 25 -10.39 -7.88 9.14
N GLY A 26 -11.01 -6.79 8.71
CA GLY A 26 -10.98 -5.49 9.39
C GLY A 26 -9.64 -4.74 9.29
N GLU A 27 -8.63 -5.30 8.64
CA GLU A 27 -7.34 -4.64 8.46
C GLU A 27 -7.45 -3.46 7.49
N TYR A 28 -6.72 -2.38 7.77
CA TYR A 28 -6.55 -1.26 6.85
C TYR A 28 -5.48 -1.60 5.81
N VAL A 29 -5.85 -1.51 4.54
CA VAL A 29 -5.00 -1.92 3.43
C VAL A 29 -4.82 -0.76 2.47
N GLU A 30 -3.58 -0.54 2.06
CA GLU A 30 -3.20 0.42 1.03
C GLU A 30 -2.88 -0.30 -0.28
N ASN A 31 -3.32 0.31 -1.37
CA ASN A 31 -3.07 -0.16 -2.73
C ASN A 31 -1.93 0.65 -3.32
N HIS A 32 -0.90 -0.03 -3.81
CA HIS A 32 0.26 0.61 -4.44
C HIS A 32 0.46 0.09 -5.87
N TRP A 33 0.87 1.01 -6.74
CA TRP A 33 1.17 0.74 -8.14
C TRP A 33 2.61 1.11 -8.44
N PHE A 34 3.33 0.21 -9.12
CA PHE A 34 4.74 0.40 -9.44
C PHE A 34 5.00 0.22 -10.93
N ILE A 35 5.85 1.08 -11.50
CA ILE A 35 6.38 0.93 -12.86
C ILE A 35 7.90 0.86 -12.80
N THR A 36 8.47 0.05 -13.67
CA THR A 36 9.92 -0.02 -13.88
C THR A 36 10.28 0.60 -15.22
N LYS A 37 11.35 1.40 -15.24
CA LYS A 37 11.88 2.07 -16.43
C LYS A 37 13.37 1.82 -16.55
N CYS A 38 13.87 1.83 -17.78
CA CYS A 38 15.30 1.83 -18.04
C CYS A 38 15.88 3.23 -17.75
N PRO A 39 16.95 3.35 -16.95
CA PRO A 39 17.60 4.65 -16.70
C PRO A 39 18.29 5.23 -17.94
N CYS A 40 18.77 4.38 -18.85
CA CYS A 40 19.50 4.84 -20.03
C CYS A 40 18.59 5.43 -21.12
N CYS A 41 17.44 4.81 -21.40
CA CYS A 41 16.57 5.20 -22.52
C CYS A 41 15.13 5.54 -22.12
N GLY A 42 14.78 5.43 -20.84
CA GLY A 42 13.44 5.76 -20.33
C GLY A 42 12.34 4.78 -20.72
N ARG A 43 12.66 3.70 -21.45
CA ARG A 43 11.65 2.71 -21.87
C ARG A 43 11.04 2.03 -20.65
N LYS A 44 9.71 1.92 -20.64
CA LYS A 44 8.96 1.21 -19.61
C LYS A 44 9.11 -0.30 -19.81
N HIS A 45 9.29 -1.01 -18.70
CA HIS A 45 9.33 -2.46 -18.66
C HIS A 45 8.06 -2.99 -18.04
N LYS A 46 7.67 -4.21 -18.42
CA LYS A 46 6.59 -4.92 -17.73
C LYS A 46 7.06 -5.25 -16.32
N THR A 47 6.39 -4.70 -15.31
CA THR A 47 6.78 -4.83 -13.91
C THR A 47 6.07 -6.02 -13.27
N ILE A 48 6.78 -6.74 -12.41
CA ILE A 48 6.24 -7.83 -11.59
C ILE A 48 6.66 -7.64 -10.13
N ILE A 49 5.84 -8.11 -9.20
CA ILE A 49 6.22 -8.17 -7.79
C ILE A 49 6.91 -9.49 -7.53
N LYS A 50 8.19 -9.45 -7.13
CA LYS A 50 8.96 -10.62 -6.72
C LYS A 50 9.51 -10.38 -5.32
N ASN A 51 9.16 -11.25 -4.37
CA ASN A 51 9.56 -11.13 -2.95
C ASN A 51 9.23 -9.74 -2.35
N GLY A 52 8.04 -9.20 -2.68
CA GLY A 52 7.60 -7.88 -2.20
C GLY A 52 8.29 -6.68 -2.87
N LYS A 53 9.14 -6.89 -3.87
CA LYS A 53 9.80 -5.81 -4.63
C LYS A 53 9.30 -5.76 -6.06
N ALA A 54 9.01 -4.57 -6.55
CA ALA A 54 8.68 -4.33 -7.95
C ALA A 54 9.97 -4.37 -8.79
N VAL A 55 10.02 -5.33 -9.73
CA VAL A 55 11.17 -5.59 -10.61
C VAL A 55 10.68 -5.76 -12.05
N PRO A 56 11.50 -5.44 -13.07
CA PRO A 56 11.12 -5.72 -14.45
C PRO A 56 11.09 -7.23 -14.71
N LEU A 57 10.18 -7.66 -15.59
CA LEU A 57 10.05 -9.06 -16.01
C LEU A 57 11.35 -9.57 -16.65
N PHE A 58 11.95 -8.74 -17.48
CA PHE A 58 13.24 -8.99 -18.11
C PHE A 58 14.32 -8.18 -17.39
N LYS A 59 15.46 -8.83 -17.11
CA LYS A 59 16.61 -8.19 -16.44
C LYS A 59 17.36 -7.20 -17.33
N ILE A 60 17.19 -7.29 -18.65
CA ILE A 60 17.95 -6.51 -19.63
C ILE A 60 16.97 -5.72 -20.47
N CYS A 61 17.31 -4.47 -20.76
CA CYS A 61 16.53 -3.63 -21.65
C CYS A 61 16.65 -4.12 -23.10
N GLU A 62 15.53 -4.51 -23.70
CA GLU A 62 15.46 -4.95 -25.10
C GLU A 62 15.86 -3.86 -26.11
N ASN A 63 15.86 -2.60 -25.69
CA ASN A 63 16.19 -1.46 -26.57
C ASN A 63 17.67 -1.07 -26.53
N CYS A 64 18.28 -1.04 -25.34
CA CYS A 64 19.65 -0.53 -25.18
C CYS A 64 20.63 -1.51 -24.51
N GLY A 65 20.16 -2.68 -24.06
CA GLY A 65 20.99 -3.68 -23.39
C GLY A 65 21.37 -3.36 -21.93
N CYS A 66 20.91 -2.23 -21.38
CA CYS A 66 21.15 -1.90 -19.97
C CYS A 66 20.51 -2.93 -19.02
N SER A 67 21.24 -3.34 -17.98
CA SER A 67 20.76 -4.25 -16.93
C SER A 67 20.08 -3.54 -15.76
N ASP A 68 20.32 -2.25 -15.63
CA ASP A 68 19.81 -1.46 -14.52
C ASP A 68 18.38 -0.99 -14.81
N TYR A 69 17.62 -0.79 -13.74
CA TYR A 69 16.25 -0.32 -13.80
C TYR A 69 15.95 0.62 -12.64
N VAL A 70 15.03 1.54 -12.88
CA VAL A 70 14.48 2.45 -11.87
C VAL A 70 13.03 2.04 -11.64
N THR A 71 12.66 1.85 -10.37
CA THR A 71 11.29 1.59 -9.96
C THR A 71 10.69 2.90 -9.46
N GLU A 72 9.54 3.27 -9.99
CA GLU A 72 8.75 4.42 -9.58
C GLU A 72 7.42 3.94 -9.03
N GLU A 73 7.02 4.46 -7.88
CA GLU A 73 5.66 4.36 -7.39
C GLU A 73 4.81 5.41 -8.12
N ILE A 74 3.64 4.99 -8.59
CA ILE A 74 2.69 5.84 -9.26
C ILE A 74 1.35 5.77 -8.53
N ASP A 75 0.52 6.80 -8.71
CA ASP A 75 -0.88 6.73 -8.34
C ASP A 75 -1.62 5.75 -9.29
N PHE A 76 -2.92 5.95 -9.45
CA PHE A 76 -3.72 5.12 -10.34
C PHE A 76 -3.19 5.18 -11.80
N PRO A 77 -2.84 4.03 -12.41
CA PRO A 77 -2.29 4.01 -13.75
C PRO A 77 -3.34 4.38 -14.80
N ASP A 78 -2.95 5.17 -15.80
CA ASP A 78 -3.74 5.36 -17.01
C ASP A 78 -3.73 4.10 -17.91
N ILE A 79 -4.54 4.13 -18.97
CA ILE A 79 -4.76 2.99 -19.90
C ILE A 79 -3.45 2.49 -20.53
N VAL A 80 -2.46 3.36 -20.73
CA VAL A 80 -1.17 2.93 -21.29
C VAL A 80 -0.33 2.28 -20.20
N ASN A 81 -0.26 2.91 -19.04
CA ASN A 81 0.59 2.49 -17.93
C ASN A 81 0.12 1.21 -17.23
N ILE A 82 -1.18 0.93 -17.23
CA ILE A 82 -1.75 -0.27 -16.58
C ILE A 82 -1.17 -1.58 -17.13
N ASN A 83 -0.74 -1.59 -18.39
CA ASN A 83 -0.12 -2.75 -19.04
C ASN A 83 1.32 -3.03 -18.57
N TYR A 84 1.98 -2.02 -17.98
CA TYR A 84 3.36 -2.09 -17.49
C TYR A 84 3.45 -2.11 -15.97
N ALA A 85 2.41 -1.65 -15.28
CA ALA A 85 2.39 -1.49 -13.85
C ALA A 85 2.21 -2.82 -13.12
N ALA A 86 2.80 -2.91 -11.93
CA ALA A 86 2.57 -3.98 -10.97
C ALA A 86 1.73 -3.45 -9.81
N PHE A 87 0.76 -4.25 -9.38
CA PHE A 87 -0.14 -3.94 -8.29
C PHE A 87 0.24 -4.72 -7.04
N THR A 88 0.21 -4.07 -5.88
CA THR A 88 0.36 -4.74 -4.58
C THR A 88 -0.55 -4.13 -3.53
N LYS A 89 -0.90 -4.95 -2.54
CA LYS A 89 -1.66 -4.57 -1.36
C LYS A 89 -0.76 -4.67 -0.13
N THR A 90 -0.77 -3.66 0.71
CA THR A 90 0.03 -3.60 1.96
C THR A 90 -0.91 -3.38 3.13
N VAL A 91 -0.73 -4.15 4.20
CA VAL A 91 -1.49 -3.94 5.44
C VAL A 91 -0.76 -2.88 6.26
N VAL A 92 -1.43 -1.77 6.55
CA VAL A 92 -0.90 -0.74 7.45
C VAL A 92 -1.22 -1.15 8.87
N LYS A 93 -0.20 -1.24 9.71
CA LYS A 93 -0.35 -1.39 11.15
C LYS A 93 -0.19 -0.01 11.76
N PHE A 94 -1.25 0.50 12.38
CA PHE A 94 -1.15 1.69 13.19
C PHE A 94 -0.43 1.29 14.50
N GLU A 95 0.65 2.01 14.82
CA GLU A 95 1.19 1.94 16.18
C GLU A 95 0.14 2.59 17.08
N GLU A 96 -0.42 1.79 18.00
CA GLU A 96 -1.31 2.32 19.02
C GLU A 96 -0.47 3.21 19.95
N GLU A 97 -0.42 4.51 19.67
CA GLU A 97 -0.14 5.46 20.75
C GLU A 97 -1.22 5.22 21.80
N GLN A 98 -0.80 4.74 22.98
CA GLN A 98 -1.69 4.42 24.10
C GLN A 98 -2.29 5.71 24.67
N GLY A 99 -3.19 6.33 23.93
CA GLY A 99 -4.06 7.39 24.40
C GLY A 99 -5.26 6.76 25.09
N VAL A 100 -5.35 6.91 26.41
CA VAL A 100 -6.57 6.55 27.14
C VAL A 100 -7.65 7.57 26.80
N CYS A 101 -8.61 7.20 25.95
CA CYS A 101 -9.79 8.02 25.69
C CYS A 101 -10.85 7.74 26.77
N ALA A 102 -11.05 8.68 27.70
CA ALA A 102 -12.15 8.63 28.66
C ALA A 102 -13.32 9.50 28.18
N TRP A 103 -14.54 8.95 28.19
CA TRP A 103 -15.77 9.74 28.01
C TRP A 103 -16.02 10.53 29.30
N LEU A 104 -15.82 11.84 29.26
CA LEU A 104 -16.26 12.75 30.32
C LEU A 104 -17.69 13.21 29.98
N GLU A 105 -18.68 12.64 30.66
CA GLU A 105 -20.03 13.18 30.65
C GLU A 105 -20.04 14.52 31.39
N ASN A 106 -19.87 15.62 30.66
CA ASN A 106 -20.15 16.94 31.20
C ASN A 106 -21.62 17.27 30.95
N SER A 107 -22.34 17.67 32.01
CA SER A 107 -23.73 18.16 31.98
C SER A 107 -23.93 19.45 31.17
N THR A 108 -22.91 19.93 30.46
CA THR A 108 -22.89 21.20 29.72
C THR A 108 -22.20 21.09 28.35
N GLY A 109 -22.50 20.05 27.56
CA GLY A 109 -22.43 20.06 26.08
C GLY A 109 -21.17 20.60 25.37
N LYS A 110 -20.04 20.76 26.06
CA LYS A 110 -18.75 21.24 25.51
C LYS A 110 -17.72 20.14 25.67
N ILE A 111 -17.22 19.69 24.53
CA ILE A 111 -16.17 18.67 24.42
C ILE A 111 -14.83 19.40 24.52
N ASN A 112 -14.07 19.15 25.59
CA ASN A 112 -12.70 19.62 25.72
C ASN A 112 -11.76 18.41 25.65
N PHE A 113 -10.87 18.39 24.66
CA PHE A 113 -9.76 17.44 24.61
C PHE A 113 -8.68 17.91 25.59
N LEU A 114 -8.42 17.12 26.64
CA LEU A 114 -7.29 17.34 27.54
C LEU A 114 -6.27 16.21 27.34
N PRO A 115 -5.06 16.49 26.82
CA PRO A 115 -3.98 15.54 26.86
C PRO A 115 -3.48 15.41 28.31
N LEU A 116 -3.58 14.22 28.90
CA LEU A 116 -2.94 13.93 30.16
C LEU A 116 -1.45 13.68 29.89
N ILE A 117 -0.63 14.70 30.15
CA ILE A 117 0.82 14.57 30.16
C ILE A 117 1.18 13.75 31.41
N SER A 118 1.70 12.54 31.21
CA SER A 118 2.28 11.72 32.28
C SER A 118 3.57 12.37 32.78
N ALA A 119 3.60 12.68 34.08
CA ALA A 119 4.78 13.15 34.82
C ALA A 119 5.73 12.00 35.19
#